data_AF-A0A2H9Q0W8-F1
#
_entry.id   AF-A0A2H9Q0W8-F1
#
_cell.length_a   1.000
_cell.length_b   1.000
_cell.length_c   1.000
_cell.angle_alpha   90.00
_cell.angle_beta   90.00
_cell.angle_gamma   90.00
#
_symmetry.space_group_name_H-M   'P 1'
#
loop_
_entity.id
_entity.type
_entity.pdbx_description
1 polymer ?
#
loop_
_entity_poly.entity_id
_entity_poly.type
_entity_poly.pdbx_seq_one_letter_code
_entity_poly.pdbx_strand_id
1 'polypeptide(L)'
;MQNSERRKMQKKLIFSILIILIFALIFISGCMTVSELRDKSSDLIGEKVVVSGVVKNSIKIGSLSGFTLEDKKTGETIFVSTSKLREEGKKVLINGVLMKEIFVGYYILETENNPK
;
A
#
# COMPACT_ATOMS: atom_id res chain seq x y z
N MET A 1 -51.11 2.37 -7.09
CA MET A 1 -50.02 2.21 -8.09
C MET A 1 -48.70 2.90 -7.69
N GLN A 2 -48.75 4.08 -7.03
CA GLN A 2 -47.57 4.86 -6.56
C GLN A 2 -46.61 4.12 -5.60
N ASN A 3 -47.10 3.12 -4.86
CA ASN A 3 -46.31 2.40 -3.84
C ASN A 3 -45.37 1.33 -4.42
N SER A 4 -45.54 0.96 -5.70
CA SER A 4 -44.69 0.00 -6.41
C SER A 4 -43.40 0.65 -6.94
N GLU A 5 -43.54 1.87 -7.48
CA GLU A 5 -42.43 2.70 -8.02
C GLU A 5 -41.42 3.08 -6.92
N ARG A 6 -41.89 3.51 -5.74
CA ARG A 6 -41.02 3.86 -4.61
C ARG A 6 -40.21 2.68 -4.08
N ARG A 7 -40.79 1.47 -4.04
CA ARG A 7 -40.07 0.25 -3.62
C ARG A 7 -38.99 -0.15 -4.64
N LYS A 8 -39.23 0.05 -5.93
CA LYS A 8 -38.22 -0.20 -6.98
C LYS A 8 -37.05 0.79 -6.86
N MET A 9 -37.33 2.07 -6.61
CA MET A 9 -36.28 3.08 -6.41
C MET A 9 -35.48 2.84 -5.14
N GLN A 10 -36.12 2.52 -4.01
CA GLN A 10 -35.39 2.22 -2.77
C GLN A 10 -34.51 0.97 -2.88
N LYS A 11 -34.97 -0.08 -3.56
CA LYS A 11 -34.15 -1.28 -3.81
C LYS A 11 -32.91 -0.97 -4.66
N LYS A 12 -33.03 -0.12 -5.69
CA LYS A 12 -31.88 0.34 -6.50
C LYS A 12 -30.88 1.14 -5.66
N LEU A 13 -31.37 2.02 -4.80
CA LEU A 13 -30.54 2.87 -3.96
C LEU A 13 -29.77 2.05 -2.90
N ILE A 14 -30.44 1.08 -2.27
CA ILE A 14 -29.81 0.13 -1.33
C ILE A 14 -28.74 -0.72 -2.04
N PHE A 15 -29.03 -1.20 -3.25
CA PHE A 15 -28.07 -2.00 -4.03
C PHE A 15 -26.83 -1.20 -4.42
N SER A 16 -26.99 0.07 -4.82
CA SER A 16 -25.86 0.97 -5.07
C SER A 16 -25.01 1.22 -3.82
N ILE A 17 -25.64 1.47 -2.67
CA ILE A 17 -24.92 1.65 -1.40
C ILE A 17 -24.14 0.38 -1.03
N LEU A 18 -24.73 -0.79 -1.23
CA LEU A 18 -24.09 -2.07 -0.97
C LEU A 18 -22.85 -2.28 -1.84
N ILE A 19 -22.93 -1.96 -3.14
CA ILE A 19 -21.78 -2.05 -4.06
C ILE A 19 -20.65 -1.10 -3.64
N ILE A 20 -20.98 0.14 -3.28
CA ILE A 20 -20.00 1.12 -2.81
C ILE A 20 -19.33 0.63 -1.53
N LEU A 21 -20.10 0.07 -0.59
CA LEU A 21 -19.58 -0.47 0.66
C LEU A 21 -18.63 -1.65 0.42
N ILE A 22 -18.98 -2.56 -0.50
CA ILE A 22 -18.14 -3.71 -0.88
C ILE A 22 -16.83 -3.22 -1.53
N PHE A 23 -16.89 -2.24 -2.43
CA PHE A 23 -15.69 -1.66 -3.04
C PHE A 23 -14.79 -0.97 -2.01
N ALA A 24 -15.38 -0.25 -1.05
CA ALA A 24 -14.62 0.35 0.05
C ALA A 24 -13.93 -0.71 0.91
N LEU A 25 -14.61 -1.83 1.21
CA LEU A 25 -14.04 -2.95 1.97
C LEU A 25 -12.83 -3.60 1.27
N ILE A 26 -12.89 -3.79 -0.05
CA ILE A 26 -11.79 -4.37 -0.85
C ILE A 26 -10.56 -3.44 -0.86
N PHE A 27 -10.77 -2.12 -0.89
CA PHE A 27 -9.66 -1.15 -0.84
C PHE A 27 -8.94 -1.11 0.51
N ILE A 28 -9.63 -1.44 1.61
CA ILE A 28 -9.04 -1.44 2.95
C ILE A 28 -8.18 -2.68 3.18
N SER A 29 -8.52 -3.83 2.59
CA SER A 29 -7.80 -5.09 2.80
C SER A 29 -6.42 -5.18 2.12
N GLY A 30 -6.08 -4.23 1.24
CA GLY A 30 -4.82 -4.24 0.50
C GLY A 30 -3.65 -3.56 1.20
N CYS A 31 -3.89 -2.81 2.29
CA CYS A 31 -2.84 -2.08 3.01
C CYS A 31 -2.24 -2.96 4.12
N MET A 32 -0.99 -3.35 3.96
CA MET A 32 -0.24 -4.13 4.96
C MET A 32 0.79 -3.28 5.72
N THR A 33 1.20 -3.76 6.88
CA THR A 33 2.32 -3.17 7.65
C THR A 33 3.66 -3.75 7.21
N VAL A 34 4.77 -3.10 7.58
CA VAL A 34 6.12 -3.62 7.30
C VAL A 34 6.31 -4.99 7.96
N SER A 35 5.76 -5.18 9.15
CA SER A 35 5.88 -6.44 9.90
C SER A 35 5.16 -7.59 9.20
N GLU A 36 3.90 -7.37 8.83
CA GLU A 36 3.12 -8.37 8.07
C GLU A 36 3.75 -8.72 6.73
N LEU A 37 4.38 -7.74 6.07
CA LEU A 37 5.11 -7.96 4.84
C LEU A 37 6.35 -8.83 5.06
N ARG A 38 7.04 -8.65 6.19
CA ARG A 38 8.25 -9.43 6.51
C ARG A 38 7.93 -10.89 6.76
N ASP A 39 6.87 -11.17 7.50
CA ASP A 39 6.41 -12.53 7.78
C ASP A 39 5.98 -13.28 6.52
N LYS A 40 5.41 -12.58 5.53
CA LYS A 40 4.93 -13.15 4.25
C LYS A 40 5.89 -12.91 3.08
N SER A 41 7.09 -12.44 3.36
CA SER A 41 7.99 -11.89 2.35
C SER A 41 8.43 -12.91 1.29
N SER A 42 8.55 -14.20 1.64
CA SER A 42 8.87 -15.27 0.70
C SER A 42 7.80 -15.49 -0.35
N ASP A 43 6.53 -15.33 0.03
CA ASP A 43 5.38 -15.71 -0.78
C ASP A 43 4.92 -14.55 -1.68
N LEU A 44 5.39 -13.33 -1.38
CA LEU A 44 5.02 -12.10 -2.05
C LEU A 44 6.12 -11.55 -2.96
N ILE A 45 7.22 -12.27 -3.17
CA ILE A 45 8.29 -11.83 -4.08
C ILE A 45 7.72 -11.71 -5.50
N GLY A 46 7.90 -10.55 -6.13
CA GLY A 46 7.37 -10.23 -7.46
C GLY A 46 5.93 -9.71 -7.45
N GLU A 47 5.25 -9.75 -6.30
CA GLU A 47 3.86 -9.28 -6.18
C GLU A 47 3.78 -7.78 -5.87
N LYS A 48 2.66 -7.17 -6.27
CA LYS A 48 2.33 -5.79 -5.90
C LYS A 48 1.86 -5.74 -4.45
N VAL A 49 2.48 -4.88 -3.67
CA VAL A 49 2.19 -4.67 -2.25
C VAL A 49 1.93 -3.20 -1.96
N VAL A 50 1.02 -2.95 -1.01
CA VAL A 50 0.76 -1.61 -0.49
C VAL A 50 1.12 -1.60 0.98
N VAL A 51 2.18 -0.89 1.34
CA VAL A 51 2.81 -0.98 2.65
C VAL A 51 2.77 0.37 3.35
N SER A 52 2.31 0.39 4.60
CA SER A 52 2.30 1.59 5.43
C SER A 52 3.40 1.56 6.49
N GLY A 53 3.99 2.72 6.75
CA GLY A 53 4.99 2.89 7.80
C GLY A 53 5.47 4.33 7.90
N VAL A 54 6.49 4.57 8.72
CA VAL A 54 7.11 5.88 8.93
C VAL A 54 8.46 5.92 8.24
N VAL A 55 8.73 6.99 7.49
CA VAL A 55 10.04 7.21 6.86
C VAL A 55 11.07 7.44 7.95
N LYS A 56 12.09 6.57 8.03
CA LYS A 56 13.14 6.65 9.05
C LYS A 56 14.38 7.39 8.53
N ASN A 57 14.99 6.86 7.47
CA ASN A 57 16.20 7.40 6.86
C ASN A 57 16.06 7.44 5.34
N SER A 58 16.47 8.53 4.71
CA SER A 58 16.57 8.64 3.24
C SER A 58 18.02 8.45 2.76
N ILE A 59 18.21 7.74 1.66
CA ILE A 59 19.52 7.47 1.06
C ILE A 59 19.50 7.83 -0.41
N LYS A 60 20.54 8.52 -0.87
CA LYS A 60 20.82 8.79 -2.28
C LYS A 60 22.30 8.62 -2.56
N ILE A 61 22.67 7.52 -3.21
CA ILE A 61 24.05 7.17 -3.56
C ILE A 61 24.08 6.78 -5.05
N GLY A 62 24.57 7.68 -5.90
CA GLY A 62 24.60 7.44 -7.35
C GLY A 62 23.19 7.23 -7.92
N SER A 63 22.97 6.07 -8.56
CA SER A 63 21.66 5.63 -9.07
C SER A 63 20.76 5.00 -8.00
N LEU A 64 21.33 4.59 -6.86
CA LEU A 64 20.54 4.04 -5.75
C LEU A 64 19.91 5.20 -4.98
N SER A 65 18.59 5.28 -5.02
CA SER A 65 17.82 6.26 -4.27
C SER A 65 16.64 5.58 -3.60
N GLY A 66 16.33 6.00 -2.38
CA GLY A 66 15.27 5.39 -1.61
C GLY A 66 15.24 5.83 -0.16
N PHE A 67 14.39 5.19 0.63
CA PHE A 67 14.34 5.42 2.07
C PHE A 67 13.94 4.14 2.80
N THR A 68 14.23 4.10 4.09
CA THR A 68 13.82 3.02 4.98
C THR A 68 12.46 3.33 5.58
N LEU A 69 11.51 2.41 5.42
CA LEU A 69 10.19 2.47 6.03
C LEU A 69 10.18 1.63 7.30
N GLU A 70 9.73 2.20 8.41
CA GLU A 70 9.68 1.57 9.73
C GLU A 70 8.23 1.37 10.18
N ASP A 71 7.91 0.19 10.70
CA ASP A 71 6.71 0.00 11.50
C ASP A 71 6.99 0.43 12.96
N LYS A 72 6.35 1.51 13.40
CA LYS A 72 6.51 2.04 14.76
C LYS A 72 6.04 1.08 15.85
N LYS A 73 5.20 0.09 15.55
CA LYS A 73 4.70 -0.87 16.54
C LYS A 73 5.73 -1.95 16.88
N THR A 74 6.48 -2.41 15.89
CA THR A 74 7.42 -3.54 16.01
C THR A 74 8.88 -3.12 15.92
N GLY A 75 9.16 -1.93 15.37
CA GLY A 75 10.50 -1.47 15.05
C GLY A 75 11.09 -2.11 13.79
N GLU A 76 10.32 -2.94 13.08
CA GLU A 76 10.79 -3.58 11.86
C GLU A 76 10.88 -2.59 10.71
N THR A 77 11.87 -2.81 9.84
CA THR A 77 12.17 -1.91 8.73
C THR A 77 12.30 -2.63 7.41
N ILE A 78 11.93 -1.94 6.33
CA ILE A 78 12.18 -2.37 4.95
C ILE A 78 12.69 -1.21 4.11
N PHE A 79 13.59 -1.50 3.17
CA PHE A 79 14.05 -0.51 2.21
C PHE A 79 13.05 -0.32 1.08
N VAL A 80 12.82 0.93 0.69
CA VAL A 80 11.99 1.32 -0.44
C VAL A 80 12.89 2.01 -1.46
N SER A 81 13.08 1.37 -2.61
CA SER A 81 13.79 1.93 -3.76
C SER A 81 12.87 2.87 -4.53
N THR A 82 13.25 4.14 -4.65
CA THR A 82 12.48 5.17 -5.35
C THR A 82 13.34 6.38 -5.69
N SER A 83 13.06 7.01 -6.82
CA SER A 83 13.66 8.29 -7.21
C SER A 83 13.18 9.46 -6.35
N LYS A 84 12.00 9.33 -5.73
CA LYS A 84 11.36 10.39 -4.96
C LYS A 84 11.56 10.18 -3.46
N LEU A 85 12.51 10.92 -2.91
CA LEU A 85 12.74 10.96 -1.47
C LEU A 85 11.54 11.61 -0.75
N ARG A 86 11.23 11.08 0.42
CA ARG A 86 10.18 11.58 1.30
C ARG A 86 10.80 12.11 2.58
N GLU A 87 10.14 13.06 3.23
CA GLU A 87 10.63 13.60 4.49
C GLU A 87 10.59 12.54 5.60
N GLU A 88 11.66 12.50 6.39
CA GLU A 88 11.80 11.64 7.55
C GLU A 88 10.78 11.99 8.64
N GLY A 89 10.38 10.98 9.42
CA GLY A 89 9.35 11.10 10.46
C GLY A 89 7.91 11.12 9.93
N LYS A 90 7.67 11.23 8.63
CA LYS A 90 6.32 11.19 8.06
C LYS A 90 5.80 9.77 7.90
N LYS A 91 4.53 9.56 8.28
CA LYS A 91 3.78 8.33 7.96
C LYS A 91 3.36 8.37 6.51
N VAL A 92 3.66 7.31 5.77
CA VAL A 92 3.43 7.22 4.32
C VAL A 92 2.86 5.86 3.96
N LEU A 93 2.24 5.80 2.78
CA LEU A 93 1.72 4.59 2.18
C LEU A 93 2.42 4.41 0.83
N ILE A 94 3.09 3.27 0.67
CA ILE A 94 3.94 2.96 -0.48
C ILE A 94 3.27 1.88 -1.29
N ASN A 95 3.17 2.10 -2.60
CA ASN A 95 2.74 1.08 -3.54
C ASN A 95 3.94 0.67 -4.38
N GLY A 96 4.24 -0.62 -4.43
CA GLY A 96 5.38 -1.12 -5.17
C GLY A 96 5.35 -2.62 -5.36
N VAL A 97 6.42 -3.15 -5.92
CA VAL A 97 6.65 -4.59 -6.08
C VAL A 97 7.67 -5.03 -5.03
N LEU A 98 7.36 -6.09 -4.29
CA LEU A 98 8.33 -6.68 -3.36
C LEU A 98 9.39 -7.45 -4.14
N MET A 99 10.65 -7.09 -3.94
CA MET A 99 11.81 -7.69 -4.60
C MET A 99 12.78 -8.22 -3.54
N LYS A 100 13.67 -9.13 -3.96
CA LYS A 100 14.72 -9.67 -3.11
C LYS A 100 16.05 -9.62 -3.85
N GLU A 101 17.05 -9.04 -3.20
CA GLU A 101 18.43 -9.02 -3.67
C GLU A 101 19.39 -9.56 -2.60
N ILE A 102 20.55 -10.05 -3.04
CA ILE A 102 21.52 -10.72 -2.16
C ILE A 102 22.11 -9.75 -1.13
N PHE A 103 22.36 -8.50 -1.52
CA PHE A 103 23.08 -7.53 -0.68
C PHE A 103 22.18 -6.69 0.24
N VAL A 104 20.92 -6.46 -0.14
CA VAL A 104 19.96 -5.61 0.60
C VAL A 104 18.79 -6.40 1.19
N GLY A 105 18.66 -7.68 0.86
CA GLY A 105 17.54 -8.51 1.29
C GLY A 105 16.24 -8.13 0.57
N TYR A 106 15.13 -8.13 1.31
CA TYR A 106 13.82 -7.75 0.78
C TYR A 106 13.70 -6.23 0.70
N TYR A 107 13.23 -5.72 -0.43
CA TYR A 107 12.99 -4.30 -0.64
C TYR A 107 11.76 -4.08 -1.52
N ILE A 108 11.17 -2.89 -1.42
CA ILE A 108 10.04 -2.49 -2.26
C ILE A 108 10.56 -1.63 -3.40
N LEU A 109 10.32 -2.04 -4.63
CA LEU A 109 10.50 -1.17 -5.80
C LEU A 109 9.22 -0.34 -5.97
N GLU A 110 9.28 0.95 -5.59
CA GLU A 110 8.12 1.82 -5.69
C GLU A 110 7.67 1.95 -7.13
N THR A 111 6.38 1.66 -7.38
CA THR A 111 5.79 1.90 -8.69
C THR A 111 5.32 3.35 -8.70
N GLU A 112 5.96 4.19 -9.50
CA GLU A 112 5.52 5.56 -9.70
C GLU A 112 4.13 5.51 -10.38
N ASN A 113 3.06 5.68 -9.60
CA ASN A 113 1.77 6.01 -10.16
C ASN A 113 1.94 7.41 -10.77
N ASN A 114 2.19 7.46 -12.07
CA ASN A 114 2.27 8.67 -12.86
C ASN A 114 0.84 9.06 -13.28
N PRO A 115 0.12 9.96 -12.57
CA PRO A 115 -1.02 10.62 -13.18
C PRO A 115 -0.45 11.59 -14.23
N LYS A 116 -0.45 11.16 -15.49
CA LYS A 116 -0.44 12.11 -16.61
C LYS A 116 -1.73 12.92 -16.59
#